data_AF-A0A673HG94-F1
#
_entry.id   AF-A0A673HG94-F1
#
_cell.length_a   1.000
_cell.length_b   1.000
_cell.length_c   1.000
_cell.angle_alpha   90.00
_cell.angle_beta   90.00
_cell.angle_gamma   90.00
#
_symmetry.space_group_name_H-M   'P 1'
#
loop_
_entity.id
_entity.type
_entity.pdbx_description
1 polymer ?
#
loop_
_entity_poly.entity_id
_entity_poly.type
_entity_poly.pdbx_seq_one_letter_code
_entity_poly.pdbx_strand_id
1 'polypeptide(L)'
;TWLLKTHWTLDKYGIQADARLLFTPQHKLLRLQLPNMKHMRVKVNFSDRVFKAVSDICKTFNIRHPEELSLLRKPRDPKKKKKKLEEAEEEALELEGPLLTPGSGTSQITITMCLWTVNKSSDNVNALVSLSLESHFPLMLSNFYLHLRPKKLTLKGYKQYWCTFKDITISCYKSREEAHGTPAHQMNLRGCEVTPDVNISGQKFNIKLLIPVADGMNEIWLRCDAEKQYAQWMAACRLASKGKTMADSSYNLEVQNILSFLKMQHMNPDPQIIEPITIDINPECLVSPRYLKKYKNKQISARILEAHQNVAQMSLIEAKMRFIQAWQSLPEFGITHFLAKFQGGKKDELIGITYNRLIRMDASTGDAIKTWRFSNMKQWNVNWEIKMVTVEFADEPSLAFICAEVDCKVVHEFIGGYIFLSTRAKDQNESLDEEMFYKLTSGWV
;
A
#
# COMPACT_ATOMS: atom_id res chain seq x y z
N THR A 1 18.04 20.79 9.32
CA THR A 1 17.77 19.51 10.03
C THR A 1 16.59 19.68 10.96
N TRP A 2 15.79 18.63 11.21
CA TRP A 2 14.69 18.69 12.18
C TRP A 2 15.23 18.56 13.63
N LEU A 3 14.78 19.45 14.52
CA LEU A 3 15.19 19.48 15.94
C LEU A 3 14.12 18.78 16.80
N LEU A 4 14.09 17.45 16.78
CA LEU A 4 13.03 16.67 17.43
C LEU A 4 13.34 16.29 18.88
N LYS A 5 14.61 16.31 19.30
CA LYS A 5 15.03 15.91 20.64
C LYS A 5 15.00 17.12 21.58
N THR A 6 13.89 17.28 22.28
CA THR A 6 13.65 18.41 23.21
C THR A 6 14.64 18.48 24.37
N HIS A 7 15.28 17.37 24.72
CA HIS A 7 16.27 17.28 25.80
C HIS A 7 17.71 17.60 25.34
N TRP A 8 17.93 17.96 24.07
CA TRP A 8 19.26 18.33 23.57
C TRP A 8 19.46 19.84 23.60
N THR A 9 20.67 20.26 23.95
CA THR A 9 21.08 21.67 23.90
C THR A 9 21.24 22.13 22.44
N LEU A 10 21.12 23.44 22.22
CA LEU A 10 21.38 24.04 20.90
C LEU A 10 22.81 23.76 20.42
N ASP A 11 23.77 23.78 21.33
CA ASP A 11 25.18 23.45 21.08
C ASP A 11 25.35 22.01 20.57
N LYS A 12 24.62 21.04 21.14
CA LYS A 12 24.62 19.65 20.68
C LYS A 12 24.05 19.48 19.27
N TYR A 13 23.23 20.42 18.82
CA TYR A 13 22.74 20.50 17.45
C TYR A 13 23.65 21.32 16.52
N GLY A 14 24.72 21.94 17.03
CA GLY A 14 25.61 22.83 16.29
C GLY A 14 24.95 24.15 15.88
N ILE A 15 23.94 24.60 16.61
CA ILE A 15 23.19 25.81 16.29
C ILE A 15 23.93 27.02 16.87
N GLN A 16 24.33 27.94 16.00
CA GLN A 16 25.01 29.20 16.34
C GLN A 16 24.11 30.42 16.07
N ALA A 17 24.61 31.63 16.34
CA ALA A 17 23.82 32.87 16.29
C ALA A 17 23.29 33.24 14.89
N ASP A 18 23.92 32.74 13.83
CA ASP A 18 23.56 32.94 12.43
C ASP A 18 22.50 31.93 11.92
N ALA A 19 22.10 30.97 12.75
CA ALA A 19 21.16 29.93 12.36
C ALA A 19 19.73 30.47 12.18
N ARG A 20 19.18 30.29 10.98
CA ARG A 20 17.78 30.63 10.66
C ARG A 20 16.88 29.44 10.97
N LEU A 21 16.16 29.51 12.08
CA LEU A 21 15.23 28.46 12.50
C LEU A 21 13.81 28.76 12.02
N LEU A 22 13.09 27.71 11.63
CA LEU A 22 11.68 27.80 11.24
C LEU A 22 10.85 26.91 12.17
N PHE A 23 9.92 27.51 12.91
CA PHE A 23 8.91 26.75 13.63
C PHE A 23 7.75 26.43 12.68
N THR A 24 7.64 25.16 12.29
CA THR A 24 6.66 24.70 11.30
C THR A 24 5.98 23.42 11.77
N PRO A 25 4.68 23.22 11.46
CA PRO A 25 4.02 21.94 11.66
C PRO A 25 4.77 20.81 10.96
N GLN A 26 4.97 19.68 11.65
CA GLN A 26 5.58 18.48 11.10
C GLN A 26 4.68 17.83 10.04
N HIS A 27 3.36 17.82 10.28
CA HIS A 27 2.39 17.26 9.36
C HIS A 27 1.92 18.29 8.35
N LYS A 28 2.19 18.06 7.06
CA LYS A 28 1.77 18.93 5.96
C LYS A 28 1.00 18.15 4.90
N LEU A 29 0.20 18.84 4.11
CA LEU A 29 -0.52 18.24 2.99
C LEU A 29 0.44 18.00 1.82
N LEU A 30 0.48 16.76 1.33
CA LEU A 30 1.24 16.32 0.17
C LEU A 30 0.26 15.87 -0.92
N ARG A 31 0.52 16.27 -2.17
CA ARG A 31 -0.25 15.81 -3.34
C ARG A 31 0.46 14.59 -3.93
N LEU A 32 -0.11 13.42 -3.72
CA LEU A 32 0.40 12.15 -4.21
C LEU A 32 -0.30 11.78 -5.53
N GLN A 33 0.48 11.49 -6.57
CA GLN A 33 -0.02 10.85 -7.78
C GLN A 33 0.14 9.34 -7.64
N LEU A 34 -0.97 8.60 -7.66
CA LEU A 34 -0.97 7.14 -7.62
C LEU A 34 -0.58 6.54 -8.98
N PRO A 35 -0.18 5.27 -9.05
CA PRO A 35 0.14 4.58 -10.30
C PRO A 35 -1.00 4.57 -11.32
N ASN A 36 -2.26 4.68 -10.88
CA ASN A 36 -3.42 4.82 -11.76
C ASN A 36 -3.62 6.25 -12.30
N MET A 37 -2.60 7.11 -12.19
CA MET A 37 -2.57 8.51 -12.61
C MET A 37 -3.53 9.45 -11.85
N LYS A 38 -4.27 8.96 -10.86
CA LYS A 38 -5.13 9.80 -10.03
C LYS A 38 -4.32 10.54 -8.97
N HIS A 39 -4.76 11.75 -8.64
CA HIS A 39 -4.14 12.57 -7.61
C HIS A 39 -4.95 12.53 -6.33
N MET A 40 -4.24 12.55 -5.20
CA MET A 40 -4.84 12.54 -3.89
C MET A 40 -4.05 13.42 -2.93
N ARG A 41 -4.75 14.06 -1.99
CA ARG A 41 -4.12 14.86 -0.95
C ARG A 41 -4.03 14.02 0.32
N VAL A 42 -2.82 13.81 0.80
CA VAL A 42 -2.54 13.07 2.03
C VAL A 42 -1.82 13.96 3.02
N LYS A 43 -2.15 13.88 4.30
CA LYS A 43 -1.43 14.59 5.36
C LYS A 43 -0.31 13.66 5.85
N VAL A 44 0.94 14.06 5.64
CA VAL A 44 2.12 13.24 5.93
C VAL A 44 3.06 13.99 6.86
N ASN A 45 3.84 13.25 7.65
CA ASN A 45 4.86 13.82 8.52
C ASN A 45 6.14 14.08 7.72
N PHE A 46 6.54 15.35 7.58
CA PHE A 46 7.74 15.76 6.85
C PHE A 46 9.03 15.62 7.69
N SER A 47 8.91 15.27 8.97
CA SER A 47 10.04 14.99 9.86
C SER A 47 10.44 13.53 9.89
N ASP A 48 9.55 12.64 9.45
CA ASP A 48 9.84 11.20 9.34
C ASP A 48 10.74 10.92 8.15
N ARG A 49 11.50 9.81 8.25
CA ARG A 49 12.25 9.26 7.10
C ARG A 49 11.27 8.86 6.00
N VAL A 50 11.69 9.00 4.74
CA VAL A 50 10.83 8.73 3.57
C VAL A 50 10.22 7.34 3.62
N PHE A 51 11.01 6.32 3.96
CA PHE A 51 10.54 4.94 4.09
C PHE A 51 9.39 4.79 5.10
N LYS A 52 9.53 5.41 6.29
CA LYS A 52 8.48 5.41 7.31
C LYS A 52 7.21 6.15 6.83
N ALA A 53 7.38 7.29 6.17
CA ALA A 53 6.28 8.04 5.58
C ALA A 53 5.54 7.21 4.52
N VAL A 54 6.26 6.48 3.66
CA VAL A 54 5.69 5.55 2.67
C VAL A 54 4.94 4.41 3.36
N SER A 55 5.51 3.81 4.41
CA SER A 55 4.85 2.77 5.21
C SER A 55 3.50 3.23 5.75
N ASP A 56 3.42 4.45 6.29
CA ASP A 56 2.16 5.01 6.81
C ASP A 56 1.15 5.36 5.69
N ILE A 57 1.64 5.87 4.56
CA ILE A 57 0.84 6.09 3.35
C ILE A 57 0.23 4.77 2.87
N CYS A 58 1.03 3.72 2.71
CA CYS A 58 0.58 2.41 2.25
C CYS A 58 -0.41 1.76 3.24
N LYS A 59 -0.17 1.86 4.55
CA LYS A 59 -1.14 1.44 5.59
C LYS A 59 -2.49 2.14 5.44
N THR A 60 -2.50 3.43 5.10
CA THR A 60 -3.73 4.20 4.87
C THR A 60 -4.46 3.72 3.61
N PHE A 61 -3.73 3.32 2.57
CA PHE A 61 -4.29 2.77 1.33
C PHE A 61 -4.55 1.27 1.34
N ASN A 62 -4.35 0.61 2.48
CA ASN A 62 -4.44 -0.84 2.61
C ASN A 62 -3.56 -1.59 1.59
N ILE A 63 -2.38 -1.02 1.31
CA ILE A 63 -1.33 -1.61 0.49
C ILE A 63 -0.37 -2.33 1.42
N ARG A 64 -0.26 -3.65 1.25
CA ARG A 64 0.76 -4.46 1.93
C ARG A 64 2.12 -4.25 1.26
N HIS A 65 3.19 -4.62 1.95
CA HIS A 65 4.57 -4.53 1.45
C HIS A 65 5.00 -3.12 1.01
N PRO A 66 4.93 -2.11 1.90
CA PRO A 66 5.34 -0.74 1.59
C PRO A 66 6.77 -0.59 1.08
N GLU A 67 7.66 -1.53 1.41
CA GLU A 67 9.06 -1.60 0.99
C GLU A 67 9.25 -1.79 -0.51
N GLU A 68 8.24 -2.26 -1.22
CA GLU A 68 8.26 -2.35 -2.68
C GLU A 68 7.89 -1.00 -3.32
N LEU A 69 7.48 -0.01 -2.54
CA LEU A 69 7.06 1.29 -3.01
C LEU A 69 7.97 2.40 -2.49
N SER A 70 8.12 3.46 -3.27
CA SER A 70 8.73 4.71 -2.80
C SER A 70 8.13 5.93 -3.49
N LEU A 71 8.63 7.09 -3.09
CA LEU A 71 8.22 8.42 -3.53
C LEU A 71 9.15 8.93 -4.63
N LEU A 72 8.66 9.01 -5.86
CA LEU A 72 9.37 9.61 -6.99
C LEU A 72 9.01 11.09 -7.14
N ARG A 73 10.01 11.96 -7.18
CA ARG A 73 9.81 13.38 -7.46
C ARG A 73 9.36 13.56 -8.91
N LYS A 74 8.31 14.35 -9.15
CA LYS A 74 7.92 14.72 -10.51
C LYS A 74 9.07 15.47 -11.22
N PRO A 75 9.40 15.12 -12.48
CA PRO A 75 10.35 15.89 -13.29
C PRO A 75 9.93 17.35 -13.35
N ARG A 76 10.88 18.27 -13.13
CA ARG A 76 10.62 19.72 -13.24
C ARG A 76 10.63 20.09 -14.73
N ASP A 77 9.54 20.63 -15.24
CA ASP A 77 9.49 21.15 -16.62
C ASP A 77 10.54 22.28 -16.78
N PRO A 78 11.48 22.20 -17.75
CA PRO A 78 12.49 23.24 -17.95
C PRO A 78 11.87 24.61 -18.29
N LYS A 79 10.69 24.64 -18.92
CA LYS A 79 9.95 25.88 -19.23
C LYS A 79 9.45 26.63 -17.99
N LYS A 80 9.23 25.95 -16.86
CA LYS A 80 8.81 26.58 -15.59
C LYS A 80 9.98 27.07 -14.73
N LYS A 81 11.22 26.75 -15.11
CA LYS A 81 12.42 27.19 -14.41
C LYS A 81 12.61 28.70 -14.52
N LYS A 82 12.30 29.29 -15.69
CA LYS A 82 12.43 30.74 -15.93
C LYS A 82 11.42 31.56 -15.11
N LYS A 83 10.15 31.16 -15.13
CA LYS A 83 9.07 31.86 -14.43
C LYS A 83 9.18 31.81 -12.89
N LYS A 84 9.67 30.70 -12.33
CA LYS A 84 9.86 30.57 -10.87
C LYS A 84 11.14 31.24 -10.33
N LEU A 85 12.12 31.50 -11.18
CA LEU A 85 13.30 32.28 -10.78
C LEU A 85 12.94 33.77 -10.72
N GLU A 86 12.13 34.26 -11.67
CA GLU A 86 11.57 35.62 -11.64
C GLU A 86 10.63 35.83 -10.44
N GLU A 87 9.71 34.91 -10.16
CA GLU A 87 8.82 34.99 -8.97
C GLU A 87 9.58 34.91 -7.63
N ALA A 88 10.75 34.26 -7.58
CA ALA A 88 11.57 34.16 -6.37
C ALA A 88 12.49 35.37 -6.14
N GLU A 89 12.83 36.13 -7.18
CA GLU A 89 13.54 37.41 -7.06
C GLU A 89 12.60 38.54 -6.59
N GLU A 90 11.32 38.54 -7.00
CA GLU A 90 10.32 39.49 -6.50
C GLU A 90 9.98 39.28 -5.02
N GLU A 91 9.80 38.03 -4.56
CA GLU A 91 9.53 37.72 -3.13
C GLU A 91 10.71 38.09 -2.20
N ALA A 92 11.94 38.21 -2.72
CA ALA A 92 13.10 38.60 -1.93
C ALA A 92 13.18 40.11 -1.67
N LEU A 93 12.49 40.94 -2.46
CA LEU A 93 12.51 42.40 -2.36
C LEU A 93 11.38 42.98 -1.49
N GLU A 94 10.36 42.21 -1.13
CA GLU A 94 9.21 42.67 -0.32
C GLU A 94 9.32 42.38 1.19
N LEU A 95 10.50 41.99 1.69
CA LEU A 95 10.72 41.66 3.11
C LEU A 95 11.08 42.88 3.98
N GLU A 96 10.31 43.96 3.89
CA GLU A 96 10.21 44.98 4.95
C GLU A 96 8.74 45.39 5.17
N GLY A 97 8.07 44.72 6.11
CA GLY A 97 6.71 45.07 6.53
C GLY A 97 6.09 44.04 7.49
N PRO A 98 5.34 44.46 8.53
CA PRO A 98 4.98 43.57 9.65
C PRO A 98 3.78 42.66 9.36
N LEU A 99 3.78 41.55 10.10
CA LEU A 99 2.81 40.44 10.17
C LEU A 99 1.34 40.75 9.81
N LEU A 100 0.76 39.90 8.95
CA LEU A 100 -0.46 39.08 9.16
C LEU A 100 -1.18 38.84 7.81
N THR A 101 -0.90 37.72 7.13
CA THR A 101 -1.89 36.96 6.34
C THR A 101 -1.40 35.51 6.15
N PRO A 102 -2.26 34.47 6.26
CA PRO A 102 -1.91 33.12 5.85
C PRO A 102 -2.24 32.95 4.36
N GLY A 103 -1.38 33.50 3.50
CA GLY A 103 -1.52 33.45 2.05
C GLY A 103 -0.40 32.64 1.38
N SER A 104 -0.79 31.58 0.67
CA SER A 104 -0.17 31.18 -0.61
C SER A 104 1.34 30.84 -0.65
N GLY A 105 1.77 29.84 0.12
CA GLY A 105 3.15 29.31 0.02
C GLY A 105 3.24 27.79 0.05
N THR A 106 2.20 27.05 -0.34
CA THR A 106 2.34 25.58 -0.47
C THR A 106 3.08 25.28 -1.76
N SER A 107 4.41 25.12 -1.65
CA SER A 107 5.17 24.34 -2.62
C SER A 107 4.49 22.97 -2.74
N GLN A 108 3.60 22.81 -3.72
CA GLN A 108 2.93 21.55 -4.01
C GLN A 108 4.00 20.60 -4.55
N ILE A 109 4.64 19.87 -3.65
CA ILE A 109 5.52 18.76 -4.01
C ILE A 109 4.59 17.66 -4.51
N THR A 110 4.48 17.55 -5.84
CA THR A 110 3.81 16.41 -6.47
C THR A 110 4.82 15.27 -6.56
N ILE A 111 4.47 14.15 -5.94
CA ILE A 111 5.29 12.94 -5.89
C ILE A 111 4.47 11.79 -6.45
N THR A 112 5.08 10.99 -7.31
CA THR A 112 4.49 9.78 -7.87
C THR A 112 4.87 8.59 -7.01
N MET A 113 3.91 7.77 -6.63
CA MET A 113 4.20 6.50 -5.96
C MET A 113 4.68 5.50 -7.02
N CYS A 114 5.89 4.96 -6.85
CA CYS A 114 6.52 4.04 -7.80
C CYS A 114 6.77 2.68 -7.18
N LEU A 115 6.58 1.62 -7.96
CA LEU A 115 6.81 0.24 -7.56
C LEU A 115 8.22 -0.19 -8.01
N TRP A 116 9.03 -0.69 -7.07
CA TRP A 116 10.43 -1.10 -7.27
C TRP A 116 10.55 -2.53 -7.81
N THR A 117 9.59 -3.38 -7.45
CA THR A 117 9.44 -4.76 -7.95
C THR A 117 8.01 -5.22 -7.85
N VAL A 118 7.59 -6.09 -8.78
CA VAL A 118 6.61 -7.14 -8.45
C VAL A 118 7.43 -8.42 -8.32
N ASN A 119 7.78 -8.81 -7.10
CA ASN A 119 8.50 -10.07 -6.90
C ASN A 119 7.52 -11.25 -6.96
N LYS A 120 7.99 -12.36 -7.52
CA LYS A 120 7.25 -13.62 -7.62
C LYS A 120 7.44 -14.40 -6.32
N SER A 121 6.99 -13.86 -5.19
CA SER A 121 6.68 -14.66 -4.00
C SER A 121 5.17 -14.82 -3.93
N SER A 122 4.76 -15.99 -3.48
CA SER A 122 3.39 -16.47 -3.45
C SER A 122 2.45 -15.56 -2.64
N ASP A 123 2.00 -14.46 -3.22
CA ASP A 123 0.99 -13.60 -2.63
C ASP A 123 -0.26 -13.64 -3.48
N ASN A 124 -1.12 -14.59 -3.11
CA ASN A 124 -2.55 -14.52 -3.36
C ASN A 124 -3.02 -13.08 -3.17
N VAL A 125 -3.68 -12.53 -4.17
CA VAL A 125 -4.55 -11.37 -3.99
C VAL A 125 -5.64 -11.83 -3.03
N ASN A 126 -5.43 -11.61 -1.73
CA ASN A 126 -6.35 -11.81 -0.61
C ASN A 126 -7.50 -12.81 -0.90
N ALA A 127 -7.14 -14.08 -1.01
CA ALA A 127 -8.00 -15.19 -0.60
C ALA A 127 -7.58 -15.52 0.84
N LEU A 128 -8.42 -15.14 1.81
CA LEU A 128 -8.35 -15.68 3.17
C LEU A 128 -9.09 -17.02 3.13
N VAL A 129 -8.36 -18.13 3.21
CA VAL A 129 -8.93 -19.44 3.53
C VAL A 129 -8.47 -19.76 4.95
N SER A 130 -9.45 -19.88 5.84
CA SER A 130 -9.33 -20.29 7.23
C SER A 130 -9.25 -21.83 7.33
N LEU A 131 -8.45 -22.32 8.28
CA LEU A 131 -8.49 -23.70 8.74
C LEU A 131 -9.26 -23.77 10.07
N SER A 132 -10.24 -24.68 10.11
CA SER A 132 -11.09 -25.01 11.25
C SER A 132 -10.41 -25.97 12.23
N LEU A 133 -10.83 -25.92 13.50
CA LEU A 133 -10.90 -27.07 14.41
C LEU A 133 -12.04 -26.88 15.44
N GLU A 134 -12.55 -27.99 15.96
CA GLU A 134 -13.95 -28.25 16.31
C GLU A 134 -14.46 -27.88 17.72
N SER A 135 -15.79 -27.76 17.80
CA SER A 135 -16.74 -28.18 18.85
C SER A 135 -16.64 -27.65 20.30
N HIS A 136 -17.69 -26.92 20.72
CA HIS A 136 -18.62 -27.25 21.84
C HIS A 136 -19.70 -26.13 21.97
N PHE A 137 -20.97 -26.50 22.17
CA PHE A 137 -22.09 -25.57 22.50
C PHE A 137 -21.96 -25.04 23.94
N PRO A 138 -22.36 -23.79 24.27
CA PRO A 138 -23.63 -23.58 25.01
C PRO A 138 -24.30 -22.17 24.90
N LEU A 139 -25.56 -22.08 25.35
CA LEU A 139 -26.44 -21.02 25.92
C LEU A 139 -26.04 -19.51 26.05
N MET A 140 -24.94 -19.06 25.47
CA MET A 140 -24.48 -17.67 25.35
C MET A 140 -23.75 -17.58 24.00
N LEU A 141 -23.94 -16.54 23.19
CA LEU A 141 -22.98 -16.26 22.10
C LEU A 141 -21.67 -15.84 22.75
N SER A 142 -20.91 -16.84 23.13
CA SER A 142 -19.56 -16.82 23.66
C SER A 142 -18.73 -17.66 22.70
N ASN A 143 -17.46 -17.30 22.56
CA ASN A 143 -16.48 -18.00 21.74
C ASN A 143 -16.24 -17.50 20.33
N PHE A 144 -16.28 -16.18 20.12
CA PHE A 144 -15.93 -15.63 18.83
C PHE A 144 -15.05 -14.39 18.91
N TYR A 145 -14.01 -14.43 18.09
CA TYR A 145 -13.22 -13.26 17.77
C TYR A 145 -14.00 -12.39 16.78
N LEU A 146 -14.27 -11.16 17.17
CA LEU A 146 -14.82 -10.15 16.26
C LEU A 146 -13.79 -9.06 16.07
N HIS A 147 -13.67 -8.61 14.83
CA HIS A 147 -12.82 -7.47 14.55
C HIS A 147 -13.63 -6.19 14.75
N LEU A 148 -13.18 -5.36 15.69
CA LEU A 148 -13.82 -4.08 16.02
C LEU A 148 -13.02 -2.90 15.50
N ARG A 149 -13.75 -1.88 15.06
CA ARG A 149 -13.19 -0.57 14.69
C ARG A 149 -13.99 0.57 15.34
N PRO A 150 -13.62 1.04 16.54
CA PRO A 150 -14.24 2.22 17.16
C PRO A 150 -13.71 3.52 16.55
N LYS A 151 -14.61 4.48 16.31
CA LYS A 151 -14.28 5.78 15.70
C LYS A 151 -14.02 6.85 16.78
N LYS A 152 -12.99 6.67 17.62
CA LYS A 152 -12.47 7.79 18.44
C LYS A 152 -10.97 8.00 18.17
N LEU A 153 -10.70 9.11 17.47
CA LEU A 153 -9.45 9.88 17.33
C LEU A 153 -8.13 9.18 16.94
N THR A 154 -8.08 7.86 16.76
CA THR A 154 -6.89 7.18 16.19
C THR A 154 -7.28 6.13 15.13
N LEU A 155 -6.68 6.25 13.94
CA LEU A 155 -6.77 5.30 12.83
C LEU A 155 -6.04 3.99 13.20
N LYS A 156 -6.63 3.15 14.05
CA LYS A 156 -6.18 1.76 14.21
C LYS A 156 -7.11 0.86 13.37
N GLY A 157 -6.50 -0.07 12.62
CA GLY A 157 -7.20 -1.05 11.81
C GLY A 157 -8.11 -1.96 12.64
N TYR A 158 -8.79 -2.89 11.97
CA TYR A 158 -9.56 -3.94 12.62
C TYR A 158 -8.72 -4.65 13.68
N LYS A 159 -9.15 -4.59 14.94
CA LYS A 159 -8.51 -5.30 16.04
C LYS A 159 -9.39 -6.46 16.47
N GLN A 160 -8.77 -7.62 16.61
CA GLN A 160 -9.42 -8.83 17.09
C GLN A 160 -9.71 -8.70 18.58
N TYR A 161 -10.97 -8.89 18.98
CA TYR A 161 -11.38 -8.95 20.38
C TYR A 161 -12.22 -10.20 20.63
N TRP A 162 -12.10 -10.75 21.83
CA TRP A 162 -13.01 -11.76 22.33
C TRP A 162 -14.32 -11.11 22.73
N CYS A 163 -15.41 -11.37 22.00
CA CYS A 163 -16.69 -10.71 22.25
C CYS A 163 -17.72 -11.68 22.83
N THR A 164 -18.45 -11.22 23.84
CA THR A 164 -19.60 -11.92 24.40
C THR A 164 -20.86 -11.09 24.21
N PHE A 165 -21.96 -11.75 23.84
CA PHE A 165 -23.27 -11.14 23.74
C PHE A 165 -24.13 -11.64 24.89
N LYS A 166 -24.54 -10.74 25.78
CA LYS A 166 -25.41 -11.06 26.92
C LYS A 166 -26.58 -10.09 26.96
N ASP A 167 -27.79 -10.64 27.03
CA ASP A 167 -29.06 -9.91 27.00
C ASP A 167 -29.21 -9.05 25.74
N ILE A 168 -28.86 -7.76 25.83
CA ILE A 168 -28.86 -6.77 24.73
C ILE A 168 -27.53 -6.02 24.63
N THR A 169 -26.51 -6.50 25.33
CA THR A 169 -25.22 -5.83 25.50
C THR A 169 -24.10 -6.67 24.88
N ILE A 170 -23.25 -6.04 24.07
CA ILE A 170 -22.00 -6.62 23.61
C ILE A 170 -20.88 -6.19 24.56
N SER A 171 -20.13 -7.16 25.06
CA SER A 171 -18.93 -6.95 25.89
C SER A 171 -17.71 -7.52 25.18
N CYS A 172 -16.66 -6.71 25.01
CA CYS A 172 -15.47 -7.06 24.24
C CYS A 172 -14.24 -7.06 25.15
N TYR A 173 -13.48 -8.15 25.13
CA TYR A 173 -12.27 -8.40 25.92
C TYR A 173 -11.06 -8.56 25.00
N LYS A 174 -9.85 -8.30 25.51
CA LYS A 174 -8.63 -8.41 24.71
C LYS A 174 -8.27 -9.87 24.40
N SER A 175 -8.51 -10.76 25.36
CA SER A 175 -8.30 -12.21 25.21
C SER A 175 -9.42 -13.00 25.89
N ARG A 176 -9.42 -14.32 25.67
CA ARG A 176 -10.41 -15.24 26.25
C ARG A 176 -10.24 -15.38 27.76
N GLU A 177 -9.00 -15.34 28.24
CA GLU A 177 -8.62 -15.51 29.64
C GLU A 177 -9.10 -14.33 30.49
N GLU A 178 -9.24 -13.14 29.89
CA GLU A 178 -9.76 -11.93 30.51
C GLU A 178 -11.29 -11.82 30.46
N ALA A 179 -12.01 -12.80 29.89
CA ALA A 179 -13.47 -12.74 29.71
C ALA A 179 -14.27 -12.72 31.03
N HIS A 180 -13.63 -13.06 32.15
CA HIS A 180 -14.19 -12.97 33.50
C HIS A 180 -13.86 -11.63 34.21
N GLY A 181 -13.03 -10.79 33.59
CA GLY A 181 -12.62 -9.49 34.10
C GLY A 181 -13.49 -8.33 33.60
N THR A 182 -12.98 -7.11 33.69
CA THR A 182 -13.66 -5.91 33.18
C THR A 182 -13.56 -5.84 31.65
N PRO A 183 -14.67 -5.67 30.91
CA PRO A 183 -14.64 -5.59 29.45
C PRO A 183 -13.91 -4.32 28.97
N ALA A 184 -13.10 -4.46 27.93
CA ALA A 184 -12.41 -3.33 27.29
C ALA A 184 -13.38 -2.38 26.59
N HIS A 185 -14.47 -2.91 26.04
CA HIS A 185 -15.58 -2.15 25.51
C HIS A 185 -16.89 -2.82 25.90
N GLN A 186 -17.87 -2.05 26.38
CA GLN A 186 -19.21 -2.54 26.67
C GLN A 186 -20.22 -1.59 26.02
N MET A 187 -21.18 -2.14 25.30
CA MET A 187 -22.14 -1.35 24.54
C MET A 187 -23.53 -1.97 24.60
N ASN A 188 -24.52 -1.15 24.95
CA ASN A 188 -25.93 -1.52 24.91
C ASN A 188 -26.48 -1.23 23.51
N LEU A 189 -27.13 -2.23 22.92
CA LEU A 189 -27.64 -2.13 21.55
C LEU A 189 -29.08 -1.61 21.46
N ARG A 190 -29.74 -1.28 22.57
CA ARG A 190 -31.13 -0.80 22.54
C ARG A 190 -31.25 0.45 21.67
N GLY A 191 -32.11 0.39 20.65
CA GLY A 191 -32.32 1.50 19.72
C GLY A 191 -31.18 1.73 18.71
N CYS A 192 -30.27 0.76 18.53
CA CYS A 192 -29.21 0.87 17.52
C CYS A 192 -29.74 0.58 16.10
N GLU A 193 -29.14 1.21 15.09
CA GLU A 193 -29.37 0.84 13.69
C GLU A 193 -28.37 -0.25 13.29
N VAL A 194 -28.88 -1.35 12.71
CA VAL A 194 -28.09 -2.52 12.31
C VAL A 194 -28.12 -2.64 10.80
N THR A 195 -26.97 -2.47 10.15
CA THR A 195 -26.84 -2.54 8.68
C THR A 195 -25.93 -3.71 8.26
N PRO A 196 -26.36 -4.58 7.32
CA PRO A 196 -25.51 -5.61 6.73
C PRO A 196 -24.49 -5.03 5.75
N ASP A 197 -23.26 -5.55 5.74
CA ASP A 197 -22.25 -5.34 4.71
C ASP A 197 -21.63 -6.70 4.35
N VAL A 198 -22.34 -7.46 3.51
CA VAL A 198 -21.98 -8.83 3.14
C VAL A 198 -21.58 -8.91 1.68
N ASN A 199 -20.46 -9.59 1.41
CA ASN A 199 -20.09 -10.05 0.09
C ASN A 199 -19.70 -11.53 0.21
N ILE A 200 -20.58 -12.41 -0.25
CA ILE A 200 -20.41 -13.87 -0.18
C ILE A 200 -19.20 -14.32 -0.99
N SER A 201 -19.08 -13.85 -2.24
CA SER A 201 -17.98 -14.20 -3.15
C SER A 201 -16.61 -13.78 -2.60
N GLY A 202 -16.57 -12.72 -1.79
CA GLY A 202 -15.36 -12.22 -1.13
C GLY A 202 -15.20 -12.64 0.34
N GLN A 203 -16.01 -13.58 0.85
CA GLN A 203 -16.06 -14.01 2.26
C GLN A 203 -16.05 -12.83 3.27
N LYS A 204 -16.77 -11.76 2.92
CA LYS A 204 -16.86 -10.56 3.74
C LYS A 204 -18.19 -10.58 4.48
N PHE A 205 -18.16 -10.74 5.80
CA PHE A 205 -19.36 -10.75 6.64
C PHE A 205 -19.27 -9.64 7.70
N ASN A 206 -19.64 -8.42 7.32
CA ASN A 206 -19.60 -7.27 8.22
C ASN A 206 -21.00 -6.88 8.71
N ILE A 207 -21.07 -6.40 9.95
CA ILE A 207 -22.25 -5.81 10.59
C ILE A 207 -21.85 -4.41 11.03
N LYS A 208 -22.55 -3.39 10.51
CA LYS A 208 -22.41 -2.01 10.96
C LYS A 208 -23.49 -1.71 12.00
N LEU A 209 -23.06 -1.21 13.15
CA LEU A 209 -23.91 -0.80 14.26
C LEU A 209 -23.77 0.71 14.47
N LEU A 210 -24.89 1.41 14.52
CA LEU A 210 -24.95 2.82 14.92
C LEU A 210 -25.70 2.90 16.25
N ILE A 211 -24.96 3.13 17.33
CA ILE A 211 -25.48 3.12 18.70
C ILE A 211 -25.71 4.56 19.16
N PRO A 212 -26.94 4.95 19.56
CA PRO A 212 -27.19 6.27 20.10
C PRO A 212 -26.50 6.46 21.46
N VAL A 213 -25.71 7.53 21.60
CA VAL A 213 -25.04 7.94 22.84
C VAL A 213 -25.33 9.43 23.12
N ALA A 214 -25.12 9.90 24.35
CA ALA A 214 -25.49 11.26 24.76
C ALA A 214 -24.88 12.38 23.88
N ASP A 215 -23.67 12.16 23.32
CA ASP A 215 -22.95 13.11 22.46
C ASP A 215 -23.05 12.79 20.94
N GLY A 216 -24.03 11.97 20.50
CA GLY A 216 -24.25 11.65 19.09
C GLY A 216 -24.42 10.15 18.78
N MET A 217 -23.94 9.69 17.63
CA MET A 217 -24.02 8.28 17.23
C MET A 217 -22.63 7.64 17.26
N ASN A 218 -22.49 6.51 17.96
CA ASN A 218 -21.28 5.71 17.98
C ASN A 218 -21.32 4.63 16.88
N GLU A 219 -20.44 4.76 15.89
CA GLU A 219 -20.34 3.82 14.77
C GLU A 219 -19.35 2.69 15.07
N ILE A 220 -19.82 1.44 14.97
CA ILE A 220 -19.06 0.24 15.28
C ILE A 220 -19.22 -0.76 14.14
N TRP A 221 -18.11 -1.35 13.74
CA TRP A 221 -18.07 -2.43 12.74
C TRP A 221 -17.70 -3.73 13.42
N LEU A 222 -18.52 -4.76 13.23
CA LEU A 222 -18.22 -6.15 13.58
C LEU A 222 -17.92 -6.92 12.30
N ARG A 223 -16.88 -7.74 12.30
CA ARG A 223 -16.58 -8.68 11.22
C ARG A 223 -16.64 -10.09 11.75
N CYS A 224 -17.38 -10.95 11.06
CA CYS A 224 -17.47 -12.38 11.29
C CYS A 224 -16.66 -13.14 10.22
N ASP A 225 -16.24 -14.35 10.56
CA ASP A 225 -15.39 -15.19 9.70
C ASP A 225 -16.20 -16.27 8.97
N ALA A 226 -17.36 -16.67 9.50
CA ALA A 226 -18.23 -17.69 8.93
C ALA A 226 -19.68 -17.22 8.75
N GLU A 227 -20.38 -17.78 7.76
CA GLU A 227 -21.81 -17.48 7.49
C GLU A 227 -22.70 -17.79 8.68
N LYS A 228 -22.47 -18.94 9.33
CA LYS A 228 -23.24 -19.37 10.51
C LYS A 228 -23.05 -18.41 11.68
N GLN A 229 -21.81 -17.96 11.89
CA GLN A 229 -21.47 -16.97 12.92
C GLN A 229 -22.14 -15.63 12.59
N TYR A 230 -22.02 -15.16 11.36
CA TYR A 230 -22.67 -13.92 10.91
C TYR A 230 -24.19 -13.97 11.11
N ALA A 231 -24.85 -15.06 10.74
CA ALA A 231 -26.30 -15.19 10.89
C ALA A 231 -26.74 -15.09 12.35
N GLN A 232 -26.01 -15.75 13.26
CA GLN A 232 -26.25 -15.67 14.70
C GLN A 232 -26.06 -14.25 15.26
N TRP A 233 -24.93 -13.61 14.94
CA TRP A 233 -24.62 -12.27 15.42
C TRP A 233 -25.54 -11.20 14.83
N MET A 234 -25.90 -11.30 13.55
CA MET A 234 -26.84 -10.40 12.89
C MET A 234 -28.25 -10.52 13.48
N ALA A 235 -28.75 -11.73 13.69
CA ALA A 235 -30.03 -11.96 14.35
C ALA A 235 -30.04 -11.39 15.78
N ALA A 236 -28.97 -11.64 16.54
CA ALA A 236 -28.83 -11.13 17.91
C ALA A 236 -28.83 -9.59 17.95
N CYS A 237 -28.08 -8.93 17.06
CA CYS A 237 -28.05 -7.46 16.96
C CYS A 237 -29.41 -6.88 16.56
N ARG A 238 -30.11 -7.49 15.59
CA ARG A 238 -31.45 -7.06 15.14
C ARG A 238 -32.53 -7.19 16.20
N LEU A 239 -32.43 -8.21 17.07
CA LEU A 239 -33.34 -8.36 18.20
C LEU A 239 -33.00 -7.38 19.32
N ALA A 240 -31.70 -7.23 19.65
CA ALA A 240 -31.29 -6.32 20.70
C ALA A 240 -31.55 -4.84 20.36
N SER A 241 -31.52 -4.45 19.07
CA SER A 241 -31.96 -3.11 18.67
C SER A 241 -33.41 -2.82 19.03
N LYS A 242 -34.27 -3.84 18.96
CA LYS A 242 -35.68 -3.81 19.36
C LYS A 242 -35.89 -4.06 20.86
N GLY A 243 -34.81 -4.18 21.65
CA GLY A 243 -34.85 -4.46 23.08
C GLY A 243 -35.20 -5.92 23.43
N LYS A 244 -35.14 -6.83 22.46
CA LYS A 244 -35.39 -8.27 22.65
C LYS A 244 -34.08 -9.03 22.82
N THR A 245 -34.11 -10.10 23.61
CA THR A 245 -32.93 -10.93 23.87
C THR A 245 -32.90 -12.14 22.93
N MET A 246 -31.77 -12.86 22.90
CA MET A 246 -31.66 -14.14 22.18
C MET A 246 -32.55 -15.26 22.76
N ALA A 247 -33.19 -15.04 23.91
CA ALA A 247 -34.16 -15.96 24.50
C ALA A 247 -35.57 -15.79 23.92
N ASP A 248 -35.81 -14.76 23.09
CA ASP A 248 -37.07 -14.58 22.36
C ASP A 248 -37.25 -15.71 21.33
N SER A 249 -38.46 -16.26 21.24
CA SER A 249 -38.79 -17.38 20.36
C SER A 249 -38.51 -17.11 18.88
N SER A 250 -38.44 -15.83 18.48
CA SER A 250 -38.13 -15.40 17.11
C SER A 250 -36.63 -15.49 16.75
N TYR A 251 -35.72 -15.64 17.72
CA TYR A 251 -34.28 -15.64 17.44
C TYR A 251 -33.86 -16.76 16.49
N ASN A 252 -34.27 -18.00 16.77
CA ASN A 252 -33.92 -19.14 15.93
C ASN A 252 -34.50 -19.01 14.52
N LEU A 253 -35.72 -18.47 14.41
CA LEU A 253 -36.36 -18.24 13.11
C LEU A 253 -35.61 -17.17 12.30
N GLU A 254 -35.19 -16.08 12.93
CA GLU A 254 -34.40 -15.02 12.28
C GLU A 254 -33.04 -15.55 11.81
N VAL A 255 -32.36 -16.39 12.61
CA VAL A 255 -31.11 -17.05 12.20
C VAL A 255 -31.32 -17.92 10.96
N GLN A 256 -32.39 -18.73 10.93
CA GLN A 256 -32.71 -19.56 9.77
C GLN A 256 -33.06 -18.73 8.53
N ASN A 257 -33.79 -17.63 8.69
CA ASN A 257 -34.13 -16.71 7.61
C ASN A 257 -32.88 -16.03 7.01
N ILE A 258 -31.90 -15.67 7.84
CA ILE A 258 -30.64 -15.09 7.36
C ILE A 258 -29.82 -16.16 6.64
N LEU A 259 -29.75 -17.38 7.17
CA LEU A 259 -29.05 -18.49 6.52
C LEU A 259 -29.68 -18.88 5.19
N SER A 260 -31.02 -18.90 5.09
CA SER A 260 -31.71 -19.20 3.83
C SER A 260 -31.49 -18.10 2.80
N PHE A 261 -31.50 -16.82 3.21
CA PHE A 261 -31.15 -15.70 2.34
C PHE A 261 -29.72 -15.78 1.79
N LEU A 262 -28.74 -16.12 2.64
CA LEU A 262 -27.35 -16.33 2.22
C LEU A 262 -27.21 -17.51 1.24
N LYS A 263 -27.97 -18.58 1.45
CA LYS A 263 -28.00 -19.74 0.52
C LYS A 263 -28.70 -19.43 -0.81
N MET A 264 -29.74 -18.61 -0.82
CA MET A 264 -30.38 -18.17 -2.07
C MET A 264 -29.43 -17.31 -2.91
N GLN A 265 -28.57 -16.50 -2.28
CA GLN A 265 -27.52 -15.77 -2.98
C GLN A 265 -26.39 -16.68 -3.52
N HIS A 266 -26.24 -17.91 -3.01
CA HIS A 266 -25.38 -18.94 -3.63
C HIS A 266 -26.06 -19.64 -4.83
N MET A 267 -27.39 -19.69 -4.86
CA MET A 267 -28.19 -20.41 -5.86
C MET A 267 -28.69 -19.52 -7.01
N ASN A 268 -28.14 -18.31 -7.14
CA ASN A 268 -28.37 -17.50 -8.34
C ASN A 268 -27.10 -17.33 -9.19
N PRO A 269 -26.59 -18.41 -9.81
CA PRO A 269 -25.85 -18.33 -11.05
C PRO A 269 -26.78 -18.66 -12.22
N ASP A 270 -28.01 -18.14 -12.27
CA ASP A 270 -28.70 -18.19 -13.56
C ASP A 270 -27.98 -17.18 -14.45
N PRO A 271 -27.40 -17.63 -15.58
CA PRO A 271 -26.92 -16.71 -16.58
C PRO A 271 -28.18 -15.99 -17.06
N GLN A 272 -28.38 -14.76 -16.58
CA GLN A 272 -29.03 -13.79 -17.43
C GLN A 272 -28.29 -13.92 -18.75
N ILE A 273 -29.00 -14.42 -19.75
CA ILE A 273 -28.61 -14.34 -21.15
C ILE A 273 -28.13 -12.90 -21.27
N ILE A 274 -26.82 -12.75 -21.30
CA ILE A 274 -26.20 -11.48 -21.60
C ILE A 274 -26.67 -11.29 -23.03
N GLU A 275 -27.75 -10.52 -23.22
CA GLU A 275 -27.97 -9.81 -24.47
C GLU A 275 -26.58 -9.37 -24.88
N PRO A 276 -26.07 -9.78 -26.06
CA PRO A 276 -24.68 -9.57 -26.40
C PRO A 276 -24.42 -8.09 -26.19
N ILE A 277 -23.75 -7.76 -25.07
CA ILE A 277 -23.24 -6.44 -24.83
C ILE A 277 -22.39 -6.29 -26.06
N THR A 278 -22.82 -5.43 -26.98
CA THR A 278 -22.03 -5.10 -28.15
C THR A 278 -20.74 -4.60 -27.53
N ILE A 279 -19.73 -5.46 -27.51
CA ILE A 279 -18.47 -5.15 -26.85
C ILE A 279 -17.86 -4.13 -27.78
N ASP A 280 -18.15 -2.86 -27.54
CA ASP A 280 -17.57 -1.74 -28.26
C ASP A 280 -16.14 -1.62 -27.76
N ILE A 281 -15.29 -2.52 -28.27
CA ILE A 281 -13.87 -2.53 -27.99
C ILE A 281 -13.30 -1.33 -28.72
N ASN A 282 -12.99 -0.28 -27.97
CA ASN A 282 -12.18 0.82 -28.46
C ASN A 282 -10.68 0.45 -28.34
N PRO A 283 -10.00 0.07 -29.44
CA PRO A 283 -8.61 -0.35 -29.38
C PRO A 283 -7.66 0.81 -29.07
N GLU A 284 -8.06 2.07 -29.28
CA GLU A 284 -7.21 3.24 -29.01
C GLU A 284 -6.83 3.38 -27.54
N CYS A 285 -7.63 2.79 -26.64
CA CYS A 285 -7.41 2.80 -25.20
C CYS A 285 -6.69 1.55 -24.68
N LEU A 286 -6.47 0.53 -25.52
CA LEU A 286 -5.97 -0.79 -25.11
C LEU A 286 -4.58 -1.13 -25.65
N VAL A 287 -4.19 -0.53 -26.77
CA VAL A 287 -2.88 -0.77 -27.39
C VAL A 287 -2.02 0.48 -27.39
N SER A 288 -0.70 0.29 -27.40
CA SER A 288 0.21 1.43 -27.49
C SER A 288 0.09 2.16 -28.83
N PRO A 289 0.39 3.46 -28.90
CA PRO A 289 0.29 4.24 -30.14
C PRO A 289 1.10 3.67 -31.32
N ARG A 290 2.13 2.87 -31.06
CA ARG A 290 2.94 2.19 -32.08
C ARG A 290 2.11 1.18 -32.89
N TYR A 291 1.19 0.46 -32.26
CA TYR A 291 0.33 -0.52 -32.94
C TYR A 291 -0.76 0.16 -33.76
N LEU A 292 -1.31 1.28 -33.27
CA LEU A 292 -2.30 2.09 -33.99
C LEU A 292 -1.72 2.68 -35.29
N LYS A 293 -0.42 2.99 -35.32
CA LYS A 293 0.27 3.45 -36.53
C LYS A 293 0.52 2.33 -37.55
N LYS A 294 0.65 1.08 -37.10
CA LYS A 294 1.05 -0.07 -37.92
C LYS A 294 -0.13 -0.85 -38.50
N TYR A 295 -1.25 -0.94 -37.77
CA TYR A 295 -2.40 -1.75 -38.15
C TYR A 295 -3.68 -0.90 -38.18
N LYS A 296 -4.61 -1.26 -39.06
CA LYS A 296 -5.94 -0.63 -39.10
C LYS A 296 -6.75 -1.01 -37.86
N ASN A 297 -7.53 -0.06 -37.34
CA ASN A 297 -8.36 -0.22 -36.14
C ASN A 297 -9.20 -1.53 -36.17
N LYS A 298 -9.90 -1.79 -37.28
CA LYS A 298 -10.71 -3.02 -37.49
C LYS A 298 -9.91 -4.33 -37.33
N GLN A 299 -8.66 -4.37 -37.79
CA GLN A 299 -7.80 -5.55 -37.68
C GLN A 299 -7.35 -5.77 -36.23
N ILE A 300 -7.09 -4.69 -35.49
CA ILE A 300 -6.73 -4.75 -34.07
C ILE A 300 -7.94 -5.24 -33.27
N SER A 301 -9.13 -4.69 -33.49
CA SER A 301 -10.35 -5.11 -32.78
C SER A 301 -10.67 -6.59 -33.00
N ALA A 302 -10.52 -7.10 -34.23
CA ALA A 302 -10.71 -8.53 -34.52
C ALA A 302 -9.76 -9.42 -33.71
N ARG A 303 -8.47 -9.05 -33.64
CA ARG A 303 -7.47 -9.79 -32.86
C ARG A 303 -7.69 -9.70 -31.36
N ILE A 304 -8.18 -8.56 -30.87
CA ILE A 304 -8.53 -8.40 -29.45
C ILE A 304 -9.73 -9.29 -29.10
N LEU A 305 -10.77 -9.32 -29.94
CA LEU A 305 -11.95 -10.18 -29.72
C LEU A 305 -11.58 -11.67 -29.70
N GLU A 306 -10.70 -12.10 -30.61
CA GLU A 306 -10.17 -13.47 -30.64
C GLU A 306 -9.40 -13.79 -29.35
N ALA A 307 -8.50 -12.92 -28.91
CA ALA A 307 -7.75 -13.11 -27.67
C ALA A 307 -8.64 -13.04 -26.42
N HIS A 308 -9.71 -12.24 -26.45
CA HIS A 308 -10.66 -12.07 -25.34
C HIS A 308 -11.39 -13.38 -25.01
N GLN A 309 -11.64 -14.24 -26.01
CA GLN A 309 -12.27 -15.56 -25.77
C GLN A 309 -11.50 -16.42 -24.76
N ASN A 310 -10.17 -16.30 -24.73
CA ASN A 310 -9.32 -17.05 -23.80
C ASN A 310 -9.38 -16.55 -22.35
N VAL A 311 -9.91 -15.34 -22.12
CA VAL A 311 -9.95 -14.70 -20.80
C VAL A 311 -11.35 -14.35 -20.33
N ALA A 312 -12.37 -14.56 -21.17
CA ALA A 312 -13.76 -14.18 -20.91
C ALA A 312 -14.37 -14.82 -19.66
N GLN A 313 -13.87 -16.00 -19.26
CA GLN A 313 -14.35 -16.75 -18.08
C GLN A 313 -13.52 -16.46 -16.81
N MET A 314 -12.49 -15.62 -16.88
CA MET A 314 -11.66 -15.29 -15.72
C MET A 314 -12.35 -14.27 -14.83
N SER A 315 -12.20 -14.41 -13.51
CA SER A 315 -12.63 -13.37 -12.58
C SER A 315 -11.79 -12.09 -12.74
N LEU A 316 -12.30 -10.96 -12.23
CA LEU A 316 -11.61 -9.66 -12.28
C LEU A 316 -10.19 -9.73 -11.68
N ILE A 317 -10.01 -10.50 -10.61
CA ILE A 317 -8.73 -10.62 -9.91
C ILE A 317 -7.79 -11.50 -10.72
N GLU A 318 -8.26 -12.63 -11.22
CA GLU A 318 -7.46 -13.55 -12.04
C GLU A 318 -6.99 -12.88 -13.34
N ALA A 319 -7.86 -12.13 -14.01
CA ALA A 319 -7.50 -11.38 -15.21
C ALA A 319 -6.37 -10.36 -14.93
N LYS A 320 -6.46 -9.63 -13.81
CA LYS A 320 -5.38 -8.71 -13.38
C LYS A 320 -4.08 -9.46 -13.07
N MET A 321 -4.16 -10.60 -12.40
CA MET A 321 -2.98 -11.41 -12.09
C MET A 321 -2.33 -11.97 -13.34
N ARG A 322 -3.11 -12.47 -14.31
CA ARG A 322 -2.62 -12.92 -15.61
C ARG A 322 -1.96 -11.80 -16.39
N PHE A 323 -2.53 -10.59 -16.36
CA PHE A 323 -1.91 -9.40 -16.96
C PHE A 323 -0.53 -9.11 -16.34
N ILE A 324 -0.43 -9.14 -15.00
CA ILE A 324 0.84 -8.94 -14.30
C ILE A 324 1.85 -10.04 -14.66
N GLN A 325 1.42 -11.31 -14.70
CA GLN A 325 2.29 -12.43 -15.07
C GLN A 325 2.82 -12.32 -16.51
N ALA A 326 1.97 -11.91 -17.45
CA ALA A 326 2.37 -11.65 -18.83
C ALA A 326 3.32 -10.45 -18.95
N TRP A 327 3.15 -9.43 -18.11
CA TRP A 327 4.09 -8.31 -18.02
C TRP A 327 5.44 -8.75 -17.44
N GLN A 328 5.43 -9.61 -16.41
CA GLN A 328 6.64 -10.16 -15.78
C GLN A 328 7.44 -11.09 -16.70
N SER A 329 6.80 -11.73 -17.68
CA SER A 329 7.49 -12.61 -18.63
C SER A 329 8.20 -11.87 -19.77
N LEU A 330 8.07 -10.54 -19.84
CA LEU A 330 8.79 -9.74 -20.83
C LEU A 330 10.30 -9.75 -20.56
N PRO A 331 11.16 -9.82 -21.59
CA PRO A 331 12.62 -9.89 -21.40
C PRO A 331 13.23 -8.72 -20.62
N GLU A 332 12.68 -7.53 -20.83
CA GLU A 332 13.16 -6.27 -20.20
C GLU A 332 12.43 -5.95 -18.88
N PHE A 333 11.61 -6.87 -18.38
CA PHE A 333 10.89 -6.67 -17.14
C PHE A 333 11.83 -6.48 -15.94
N GLY A 334 11.52 -5.50 -15.09
CA GLY A 334 12.20 -5.29 -13.82
C GLY A 334 13.63 -4.75 -13.94
N ILE A 335 13.97 -4.13 -15.08
CA ILE A 335 15.27 -3.47 -15.27
C ILE A 335 15.10 -1.96 -15.07
N THR A 336 15.80 -1.42 -14.06
CA THR A 336 15.92 0.03 -13.86
C THR A 336 17.25 0.50 -14.45
N HIS A 337 17.19 1.40 -15.44
CA HIS A 337 18.36 1.86 -16.18
C HIS A 337 18.90 3.19 -15.62
N PHE A 338 20.21 3.27 -15.45
CA PHE A 338 20.92 4.51 -15.11
C PHE A 338 22.04 4.77 -16.12
N LEU A 339 22.23 6.03 -16.50
CA LEU A 339 23.37 6.43 -17.32
C LEU A 339 24.65 6.42 -16.48
N ALA A 340 25.65 5.65 -16.91
CA ALA A 340 26.88 5.42 -16.16
C ALA A 340 28.13 5.38 -17.06
N LYS A 341 29.25 5.83 -16.51
CA LYS A 341 30.59 5.69 -17.08
C LYS A 341 31.33 4.59 -16.33
N PHE A 342 31.69 3.53 -17.04
CA PHE A 342 32.47 2.43 -16.48
C PHE A 342 33.97 2.74 -16.53
N GLN A 343 34.73 2.20 -15.59
CA GLN A 343 36.19 2.35 -15.57
C GLN A 343 36.82 1.84 -16.88
N GLY A 344 37.59 2.69 -17.56
CA GLY A 344 38.21 2.39 -18.86
C GLY A 344 37.31 2.66 -20.08
N GLY A 345 36.03 3.01 -19.88
CA GLY A 345 35.11 3.41 -20.95
C GLY A 345 35.25 4.89 -21.29
N LYS A 346 35.35 5.22 -22.59
CA LYS A 346 35.30 6.62 -23.07
C LYS A 346 33.89 7.11 -23.38
N LYS A 347 32.92 6.19 -23.50
CA LYS A 347 31.53 6.49 -23.86
C LYS A 347 30.62 6.33 -22.64
N ASP A 348 29.51 7.06 -22.66
CA ASP A 348 28.40 6.84 -21.74
C ASP A 348 27.69 5.54 -22.10
N GLU A 349 27.42 4.73 -21.08
CA GLU A 349 26.76 3.44 -21.18
C GLU A 349 25.63 3.36 -20.14
N LEU A 350 24.93 2.24 -20.08
CA LEU A 350 23.85 2.04 -19.12
C LEU A 350 24.21 0.98 -18.09
N ILE A 351 23.88 1.24 -16.83
CA ILE A 351 23.81 0.24 -15.77
C ILE A 351 22.35 -0.07 -15.49
N GLY A 352 21.94 -1.29 -15.84
CA GLY A 352 20.64 -1.88 -15.51
C GLY A 352 20.71 -2.59 -14.17
N ILE A 353 19.84 -2.21 -13.24
CA ILE A 353 19.69 -2.88 -11.94
C ILE A 353 18.38 -3.67 -11.97
N THR A 354 18.46 -4.95 -11.64
CA THR A 354 17.29 -5.80 -11.43
C THR A 354 17.29 -6.39 -10.02
N TYR A 355 16.27 -7.17 -9.69
CA TYR A 355 16.16 -7.81 -8.37
C TYR A 355 17.30 -8.79 -8.02
N ASN A 356 18.01 -9.33 -9.01
CA ASN A 356 19.04 -10.35 -8.77
C ASN A 356 20.37 -10.13 -9.51
N ARG A 357 20.48 -9.07 -10.32
CA ARG A 357 21.68 -8.83 -11.14
C ARG A 357 21.88 -7.35 -11.48
N LEU A 358 23.13 -7.01 -11.72
CA LEU A 358 23.57 -5.78 -12.38
C LEU A 358 23.92 -6.11 -13.83
N ILE A 359 23.54 -5.24 -14.77
CA ILE A 359 23.72 -5.46 -16.20
C ILE A 359 24.35 -4.20 -16.79
N ARG A 360 25.54 -4.34 -17.38
CA ARG A 360 26.14 -3.31 -18.22
C ARG A 360 25.53 -3.43 -19.60
N MET A 361 24.95 -2.34 -20.12
CA MET A 361 24.19 -2.31 -21.36
C MET A 361 24.71 -1.20 -22.27
N ASP A 362 24.67 -1.42 -23.58
CA ASP A 362 25.00 -0.40 -24.56
C ASP A 362 23.92 0.70 -24.56
N ALA A 363 24.33 1.97 -24.53
CA ALA A 363 23.38 3.09 -24.47
C ALA A 363 22.59 3.30 -25.76
N SER A 364 23.08 2.81 -26.90
CA SER A 364 22.45 2.99 -28.21
C SER A 364 21.54 1.83 -28.61
N THR A 365 21.95 0.59 -28.35
CA THR A 365 21.16 -0.61 -28.70
C THR A 365 20.32 -1.12 -27.54
N GLY A 366 20.74 -0.87 -26.30
CA GLY A 366 20.13 -1.48 -25.11
C GLY A 366 20.55 -2.94 -24.90
N ASP A 367 21.50 -3.47 -25.67
CA ASP A 367 21.95 -4.86 -25.53
C ASP A 367 22.80 -5.04 -24.27
N ALA A 368 22.64 -6.19 -23.62
CA ALA A 368 23.44 -6.57 -22.46
C ALA A 368 24.88 -6.93 -22.87
N ILE A 369 25.84 -6.14 -22.42
CA ILE A 369 27.29 -6.35 -22.65
C ILE A 369 27.84 -7.34 -21.62
N LYS A 370 27.57 -7.10 -20.33
CA LYS A 370 28.04 -7.95 -19.24
C LYS A 370 27.03 -7.96 -18.09
N THR A 371 26.90 -9.11 -17.41
CA THR A 371 25.96 -9.30 -16.30
C THR A 371 26.68 -9.82 -15.07
N TRP A 372 26.39 -9.25 -13.91
CA TRP A 372 26.87 -9.69 -12.60
C TRP A 372 25.69 -10.08 -11.71
N ARG A 373 25.78 -11.22 -11.03
CA ARG A 373 24.70 -11.71 -10.15
C ARG A 373 24.91 -11.25 -8.71
N PHE A 374 23.83 -10.85 -8.04
CA PHE A 374 23.87 -10.51 -6.61
C PHE A 374 24.27 -11.69 -5.72
N SER A 375 24.03 -12.94 -6.14
CA SER A 375 24.48 -14.13 -5.42
C SER A 375 26.00 -14.18 -5.21
N ASN A 376 26.76 -13.57 -6.11
CA ASN A 376 28.22 -13.58 -6.08
C ASN A 376 28.79 -12.28 -5.49
N MET A 377 27.94 -11.34 -5.11
CA MET A 377 28.34 -10.04 -4.57
C MET A 377 28.76 -10.21 -3.11
N LYS A 378 29.96 -9.73 -2.78
CA LYS A 378 30.48 -9.72 -1.40
C LYS A 378 30.10 -8.44 -0.68
N GLN A 379 30.38 -7.31 -1.31
CA GLN A 379 30.12 -5.97 -0.77
C GLN A 379 30.07 -4.94 -1.89
N TRP A 380 29.52 -3.76 -1.60
CA TRP A 380 29.62 -2.59 -2.45
C TRP A 380 30.04 -1.38 -1.62
N ASN A 381 30.84 -0.51 -2.21
CA ASN A 381 31.30 0.73 -1.61
C ASN A 381 30.95 1.91 -2.52
N VAL A 382 30.64 3.05 -1.93
CA VAL A 382 30.37 4.29 -2.64
C VAL A 382 31.38 5.33 -2.19
N ASN A 383 32.26 5.72 -3.10
CA ASN A 383 33.12 6.87 -2.86
C ASN A 383 32.33 8.14 -3.19
N TRP A 384 31.91 8.87 -2.15
CA TRP A 384 31.08 10.07 -2.26
C TRP A 384 31.82 11.27 -2.87
N GLU A 385 33.15 11.31 -2.78
CA GLU A 385 33.97 12.41 -3.31
C GLU A 385 34.01 12.38 -4.84
N ILE A 386 34.30 11.21 -5.41
CA ILE A 386 34.34 10.99 -6.86
C ILE A 386 33.03 10.44 -7.44
N LYS A 387 32.01 10.22 -6.60
CA LYS A 387 30.71 9.66 -6.97
C LYS A 387 30.84 8.33 -7.73
N MET A 388 31.69 7.44 -7.21
CA MET A 388 31.96 6.15 -7.83
C MET A 388 31.40 5.02 -6.98
N VAL A 389 30.63 4.13 -7.60
CA VAL A 389 30.16 2.89 -6.99
C VAL A 389 31.11 1.77 -7.40
N THR A 390 31.65 1.06 -6.41
CA THR A 390 32.51 -0.11 -6.61
C THR A 390 31.84 -1.32 -6.00
N VAL A 391 31.69 -2.39 -6.77
CA VAL A 391 31.04 -3.64 -6.35
C VAL A 391 32.04 -4.78 -6.45
N GLU A 392 32.24 -5.50 -5.35
CA GLU A 392 33.17 -6.62 -5.27
C GLU A 392 32.42 -7.95 -5.36
N PHE A 393 32.96 -8.86 -6.17
CA PHE A 393 32.38 -10.19 -6.41
C PHE A 393 33.35 -11.28 -5.96
N ALA A 394 32.84 -12.51 -5.77
CA ALA A 394 33.63 -13.61 -5.25
C ALA A 394 34.76 -14.06 -6.18
N ASP A 395 34.44 -14.28 -7.45
CA ASP A 395 35.33 -14.89 -8.46
C ASP A 395 35.46 -14.02 -9.73
N GLU A 396 35.12 -12.72 -9.62
CA GLU A 396 35.14 -11.77 -10.73
C GLU A 396 35.85 -10.47 -10.35
N PRO A 397 36.43 -9.75 -11.33
CA PRO A 397 37.00 -8.43 -11.08
C PRO A 397 35.92 -7.47 -10.57
N SER A 398 36.33 -6.55 -9.68
CA SER A 398 35.46 -5.52 -9.14
C SER A 398 34.86 -4.66 -10.25
N LEU A 399 33.56 -4.40 -10.15
CA LEU A 399 32.84 -3.50 -11.04
C LEU A 399 32.92 -2.08 -10.47
N ALA A 400 33.47 -1.12 -11.22
CA ALA A 400 33.49 0.29 -10.85
C ALA A 400 32.83 1.16 -11.92
N PHE A 401 31.92 2.04 -11.51
CA PHE A 401 31.22 2.98 -12.40
C PHE A 401 30.80 4.26 -11.69
N ILE A 402 30.62 5.33 -12.47
CA ILE A 402 30.17 6.65 -12.02
C ILE A 402 28.83 6.97 -12.71
N CYS A 403 27.82 7.37 -11.95
CA CYS A 403 26.53 7.78 -12.52
C CYS A 403 26.57 9.22 -13.04
N ALA A 404 26.10 9.43 -14.27
CA ALA A 404 26.20 10.73 -14.95
C ALA A 404 25.05 11.69 -14.57
N GLU A 405 23.81 11.20 -14.54
CA GLU A 405 22.61 12.04 -14.34
C GLU A 405 22.02 11.97 -12.93
N VAL A 406 22.22 10.85 -12.24
CA VAL A 406 21.58 10.54 -10.96
C VAL A 406 22.64 10.46 -9.87
N ASP A 407 22.29 10.93 -8.66
CA ASP A 407 23.16 10.78 -7.49
C ASP A 407 23.39 9.29 -7.21
N CYS A 408 24.64 8.91 -6.93
CA CYS A 408 25.03 7.55 -6.56
C CYS A 408 24.28 7.03 -5.32
N LYS A 409 23.71 7.94 -4.50
CA LYS A 409 22.77 7.60 -3.44
C LYS A 409 21.60 6.74 -3.92
N VAL A 410 21.05 7.06 -5.09
CA VAL A 410 19.89 6.32 -5.63
C VAL A 410 20.33 4.90 -5.99
N VAL A 411 21.43 4.74 -6.73
CA VAL A 411 21.95 3.42 -7.09
C VAL A 411 22.32 2.59 -5.85
N HIS A 412 22.93 3.21 -4.84
CA HIS A 412 23.19 2.59 -3.54
C HIS A 412 21.90 2.08 -2.87
N GLU A 413 20.85 2.91 -2.84
CA GLU A 413 19.54 2.55 -2.29
C GLU A 413 18.88 1.41 -3.09
N PHE A 414 19.03 1.37 -4.42
CA PHE A 414 18.56 0.25 -5.26
C PHE A 414 19.28 -1.06 -4.93
N ILE A 415 20.60 -1.06 -4.82
CA ILE A 415 21.36 -2.27 -4.48
C ILE A 415 20.96 -2.74 -3.06
N GLY A 416 21.01 -1.86 -2.06
CA GLY A 416 20.63 -2.19 -0.68
C GLY A 416 19.17 -2.63 -0.54
N GLY A 417 18.26 -1.97 -1.25
CA GLY A 417 16.83 -2.28 -1.27
C GLY A 417 16.54 -3.65 -1.88
N TYR A 418 17.18 -4.01 -3.01
CA TYR A 418 17.00 -5.34 -3.59
C TYR A 418 17.57 -6.46 -2.71
N ILE A 419 18.70 -6.23 -2.05
CA ILE A 419 19.25 -7.17 -1.06
C ILE A 419 18.25 -7.33 0.08
N PHE A 420 17.71 -6.24 0.62
CA PHE A 420 16.69 -6.28 1.67
C PHE A 420 15.44 -7.07 1.24
N LEU A 421 14.93 -6.84 0.02
CA LEU A 421 13.80 -7.60 -0.50
C LEU A 421 14.09 -9.10 -0.63
N SER A 422 15.35 -9.48 -0.84
CA SER A 422 15.75 -10.89 -0.93
C SER A 422 15.83 -11.60 0.43
N THR A 423 15.98 -10.88 1.55
CA THR A 423 16.05 -11.49 2.89
C THR A 423 14.67 -11.90 3.41
N ARG A 424 13.59 -11.33 2.86
CA ARG A 424 12.19 -11.61 3.26
C ARG A 424 11.80 -13.08 3.16
N ALA A 425 12.35 -13.83 2.20
CA ALA A 425 12.03 -15.25 2.05
C ALA A 425 12.53 -16.13 3.21
N LYS A 426 13.47 -15.62 4.02
CA LYS A 426 14.05 -16.33 5.18
C LYS A 426 13.44 -15.88 6.50
N ASP A 427 12.70 -14.78 6.50
CA ASP A 427 12.20 -14.15 7.71
C ASP A 427 10.80 -14.70 8.05
N GLN A 428 10.65 -15.30 9.22
CA GLN A 428 9.36 -15.81 9.71
C GLN A 428 8.53 -14.70 10.37
N ASN A 429 9.09 -13.51 10.57
CA ASN A 429 8.38 -12.37 11.12
C ASN A 429 7.54 -11.67 10.03
N GLU A 430 6.23 -11.56 10.26
CA GLU A 430 5.33 -10.75 9.42
C GLU A 430 5.60 -9.23 9.55
N SER A 431 6.37 -8.81 10.56
CA SER A 431 6.72 -7.41 10.78
C SER A 431 7.99 -7.02 10.04
N LEU A 432 7.95 -5.85 9.41
CA LEU A 432 9.05 -5.33 8.61
C LEU A 432 10.24 -4.83 9.46
N ASP A 433 11.44 -5.36 9.20
CA ASP A 433 12.68 -4.90 9.85
C ASP A 433 13.19 -3.59 9.24
N GLU A 434 12.69 -2.46 9.77
CA GLU A 434 13.11 -1.13 9.35
C GLU A 434 14.61 -0.88 9.63
N GLU A 435 15.18 -1.48 10.67
CA GLU A 435 16.57 -1.24 11.06
C GLU A 435 17.53 -1.87 10.05
N MET A 436 17.26 -3.11 9.62
CA MET A 436 18.01 -3.78 8.57
C MET A 436 17.92 -3.00 7.25
N PHE A 437 16.73 -2.51 6.88
CA PHE A 437 16.56 -1.66 5.69
C PHE A 437 17.46 -0.43 5.76
N TYR A 438 17.46 0.30 6.89
CA TYR A 438 18.32 1.48 7.05
C TYR A 438 19.82 1.13 7.04
N LYS A 439 20.24 0.01 7.62
CA LYS A 439 21.64 -0.44 7.54
C LYS A 439 22.08 -0.65 6.09
N LEU A 440 21.24 -1.29 5.27
CA LEU A 440 21.55 -1.61 3.87
C LEU A 440 21.44 -0.40 2.92
N THR A 441 20.61 0.60 3.23
CA THR A 441 20.34 1.73 2.33
C THR A 441 20.93 3.07 2.77
N SER A 442 21.41 3.15 4.00
CA SER A 442 21.97 4.38 4.58
C SER A 442 23.16 4.16 5.51
N GLY A 443 23.56 2.91 5.76
CA GLY A 443 24.46 2.53 6.84
C GLY A 443 25.79 1.93 6.38
N TRP A 444 26.62 2.76 5.75
CA TRP A 444 28.09 2.75 5.83
C TRP A 444 28.55 4.19 5.50
N VAL A 445 28.25 5.13 6.40
CA VAL A 445 28.79 6.50 6.34
C VAL A 445 29.78 6.65 7.48
#